data_AF-A0A4Y2UHA0-F1
#
_entry.id   AF-A0A4Y2UHA0-F1
#
_cell.length_a   1.000
_cell.length_b   1.000
_cell.length_c   1.000
_cell.angle_alpha   90.00
_cell.angle_beta   90.00
_cell.angle_gamma   90.00
#
_symmetry.space_group_name_H-M   'P 1'
#
loop_
_entity.id
_entity.type
_entity.pdbx_description
1 polymer ?
#
loop_
_entity_poly.entity_id
_entity_poly.type
_entity_poly.pdbx_seq_one_letter_code
_entity_poly.pdbx_strand_id
1 'polypeptide(L)'
;VIREKKASLLSKGGKVSEAEDESRLGGKKRQALMDLLLDLHVNGQQIMEQDIREEVDTFMFEGHDTTAMGITFALYCIGLYPQVQKKIQEELDAIFDGDARRPVTIDDVRNMKYLECVLKVGATSFIIHLRRNDFTFLLTC
;
A
#
# COMPACT_ATOMS: atom_id res chain seq x y z
N VAL A 1 -11.58 6.66 15.14
CA VAL A 1 -11.50 6.53 13.66
C VAL A 1 -12.86 6.44 12.95
N ILE A 2 -13.60 5.32 12.98
CA ILE A 2 -14.87 5.17 12.20
C ILE A 2 -15.93 6.21 12.58
N ARG A 3 -16.20 6.41 13.87
CA ARG A 3 -17.19 7.40 14.34
C ARG A 3 -16.80 8.83 13.98
N GLU A 4 -15.52 9.17 14.07
CA GLU A 4 -15.00 10.50 13.73
C GLU A 4 -15.10 10.75 12.23
N LYS A 5 -14.69 9.79 11.40
CA LYS A 5 -14.84 9.88 9.94
C LYS A 5 -16.31 10.02 9.53
N LYS A 6 -17.20 9.20 10.11
CA LYS A 6 -18.66 9.30 9.90
C LYS A 6 -19.21 10.69 10.28
N ALA A 7 -18.79 11.25 11.42
CA ALA A 7 -19.19 12.60 11.83
C ALA A 7 -18.72 13.68 10.83
N SER A 8 -17.49 13.57 10.34
CA SER A 8 -16.95 14.50 9.32
C SER A 8 -17.61 14.38 7.94
N LEU A 9 -18.15 13.22 7.58
CA LEU A 9 -18.89 13.01 6.33
C LEU A 9 -20.31 13.60 6.40
N LEU A 10 -20.97 13.44 7.55
CA LEU A 10 -22.30 13.99 7.80
C LEU A 10 -22.29 15.53 7.89
N SER A 11 -21.23 16.15 8.43
CA SER A 11 -21.12 17.61 8.49
C SER A 11 -20.84 18.28 7.14
N LYS A 12 -20.34 17.52 6.15
CA LYS A 12 -20.01 18.00 4.80
C LYS A 12 -21.13 17.83 3.76
N GLY A 13 -22.35 17.47 4.17
CA GLY A 13 -23.50 17.45 3.26
C GLY A 13 -23.35 16.49 2.08
N GLY A 14 -22.83 15.28 2.31
CA GLY A 14 -22.75 14.23 1.28
C GLY A 14 -21.74 14.50 0.14
N LYS A 15 -20.87 15.52 0.27
CA LYS A 15 -19.73 15.73 -0.64
C LYS A 15 -18.43 15.87 0.15
N VAL A 16 -17.55 14.89 0.01
CA VAL A 16 -16.22 14.89 0.63
C VAL A 16 -15.36 16.02 0.08
N SER A 17 -14.74 16.78 0.98
CA SER A 17 -13.91 17.95 0.70
C SER A 17 -12.86 17.75 -0.38
N GLU A 18 -12.76 18.77 -1.22
CA GLU A 18 -11.59 19.14 -2.00
C GLU A 18 -10.38 19.22 -1.04
N ALA A 19 -9.50 18.22 -1.13
CA ALA A 19 -8.09 18.39 -0.82
C ALA A 19 -7.43 18.31 -2.19
N GLU A 20 -6.73 19.38 -2.56
CA GLU A 20 -6.05 19.56 -3.83
C GLU A 20 -4.94 18.50 -3.94
N ASP A 21 -5.20 17.47 -4.74
CA ASP A 21 -4.18 16.55 -5.24
C ASP A 21 -4.10 16.78 -6.74
N GLU A 22 -3.13 17.60 -7.15
CA GLU A 22 -2.79 17.84 -8.56
C GLU A 22 -2.16 16.59 -9.18
N SER A 23 -2.97 15.56 -9.39
CA SER A 23 -2.70 14.55 -10.41
C SER A 23 -3.91 14.42 -11.33
N ARG A 24 -3.98 15.35 -12.29
CA ARG A 24 -4.99 15.38 -13.35
C ARG A 24 -4.80 14.20 -14.30
N LEU A 25 -5.30 13.04 -13.91
CA LEU A 25 -5.76 11.99 -14.82
C LEU A 25 -7.29 11.98 -14.70
N GLY A 26 -8.00 12.23 -15.80
CA GLY A 26 -9.46 12.39 -15.86
C GLY A 26 -10.27 11.12 -15.55
N GLY A 27 -10.05 10.51 -14.39
CA GLY A 27 -10.82 9.41 -13.82
C GLY A 27 -11.27 9.77 -12.41
N LYS A 28 -12.38 9.18 -11.96
CA LYS A 28 -12.98 9.42 -10.64
C LYS A 28 -11.92 9.46 -9.51
N LYS A 29 -12.06 10.43 -8.59
CA LYS A 29 -11.21 10.61 -7.41
C LYS A 29 -11.01 9.27 -6.70
N ARG A 30 -9.75 8.85 -6.51
CA ARG A 30 -9.42 7.59 -5.84
C ARG A 30 -9.79 7.72 -4.36
N GLN A 31 -10.87 7.08 -3.94
CA GLN A 31 -11.30 7.08 -2.54
C GLN A 31 -10.52 6.01 -1.76
N ALA A 32 -10.13 6.32 -0.52
CA ALA A 32 -9.66 5.27 0.38
C ALA A 32 -10.79 4.28 0.66
N LEU A 33 -10.47 2.99 0.84
CA LEU A 33 -11.45 1.91 1.05
C LEU A 33 -12.48 2.26 2.13
N MET A 34 -12.01 2.74 3.29
CA MET A 34 -12.87 3.14 4.40
C MET A 34 -13.83 4.28 4.04
N ASP A 35 -13.38 5.25 3.23
CA ASP A 35 -14.21 6.38 2.82
C ASP A 35 -15.27 5.94 1.80
N LEU A 36 -14.94 4.96 0.93
CA LEU A 36 -15.89 4.32 0.03
C LEU A 36 -16.96 3.55 0.84
N LEU A 37 -16.56 2.69 1.78
CA LEU A 37 -17.49 1.89 2.59
C LEU A 37 -18.42 2.77 3.44
N LEU A 38 -17.89 3.87 4.00
CA LEU A 38 -18.70 4.84 4.74
C LEU A 38 -19.70 5.59 3.85
N ASP A 39 -19.33 5.93 2.61
CA ASP A 39 -20.24 6.57 1.66
C ASP A 39 -21.41 5.64 1.30
N LEU A 40 -21.14 4.36 1.05
CA LEU A 40 -22.19 3.36 0.78
C LEU A 40 -23.13 3.19 1.97
N HIS A 41 -22.61 3.18 3.20
CA HIS A 41 -23.41 3.13 4.42
C HIS A 41 -24.30 4.37 4.62
N VAL A 42 -23.79 5.57 4.34
CA VAL A 42 -24.55 6.83 4.50
C VAL A 42 -25.60 7.01 3.40
N ASN A 43 -25.32 6.56 2.17
CA ASN A 43 -26.22 6.69 1.03
C ASN A 43 -27.31 5.59 0.97
N GLY A 44 -27.51 4.85 2.07
CA GLY A 44 -28.63 3.94 2.23
C GLY A 44 -28.45 2.55 1.61
N GLN A 45 -27.22 2.15 1.26
CA GLN A 45 -26.93 0.74 1.00
C GLN A 45 -26.89 -0.04 2.32
N GLN A 46 -27.33 -1.31 2.30
CA GLN A 46 -27.40 -2.18 3.49
C GLN A 46 -26.01 -2.70 3.90
N ILE A 47 -25.08 -1.80 4.22
CA ILE A 47 -23.80 -2.13 4.84
C ILE A 47 -23.88 -1.66 6.28
N MET A 48 -23.71 -2.55 7.25
CA MET A 48 -23.71 -2.18 8.67
C MET A 48 -22.35 -1.61 9.08
N GLU A 49 -22.32 -0.77 10.11
CA GLU A 49 -21.04 -0.25 10.65
C GLU A 49 -20.13 -1.39 11.16
N GLN A 50 -20.72 -2.53 11.53
CA GLN A 50 -20.00 -3.74 11.93
C GLN A 50 -19.30 -4.38 10.74
N ASP A 51 -20.00 -4.55 9.60
CA ASP A 51 -19.42 -5.09 8.37
C ASP A 51 -18.24 -4.22 7.88
N ILE A 52 -18.33 -2.90 8.02
CA ILE A 52 -17.23 -1.98 7.68
C ILE A 52 -16.01 -2.22 8.57
N ARG A 53 -16.20 -2.48 9.87
CA ARG A 53 -15.09 -2.81 10.77
C ARG A 53 -14.43 -4.10 10.34
N GLU A 54 -15.23 -5.15 10.14
CA GLU A 54 -14.75 -6.48 9.79
C GLU A 54 -13.96 -6.47 8.48
N GLU A 55 -14.45 -5.79 7.45
CA GLU A 55 -13.74 -5.65 6.16
C GLU A 55 -12.43 -4.87 6.27
N VAL A 56 -12.44 -3.75 7.02
CA VAL A 56 -11.23 -2.94 7.21
C VAL A 56 -10.19 -3.71 8.03
N ASP A 57 -10.61 -4.41 9.08
CA ASP A 57 -9.72 -5.21 9.92
C ASP A 57 -9.14 -6.39 9.14
N THR A 58 -9.95 -7.07 8.33
CA THR A 58 -9.49 -8.17 7.46
C THR A 58 -8.44 -7.70 6.47
N PHE A 59 -8.70 -6.59 5.75
CA PHE A 59 -7.74 -6.05 4.78
C PHE A 59 -6.42 -5.64 5.43
N MET A 60 -6.48 -5.03 6.61
CA MET A 60 -5.28 -4.62 7.35
C MET A 60 -4.50 -5.83 7.87
N PHE A 61 -5.18 -6.86 8.38
CA PHE A 61 -4.53 -8.05 8.92
C PHE A 61 -3.86 -8.89 7.84
N GLU A 62 -4.60 -9.27 6.79
CA GLU A 62 -4.07 -10.09 5.69
C GLU A 62 -2.98 -9.36 4.88
N GLY A 63 -3.15 -8.04 4.70
CA GLY A 63 -2.22 -7.21 3.95
C GLY A 63 -0.92 -6.89 4.71
N HIS A 64 -0.97 -6.77 6.04
CA HIS A 64 0.17 -6.34 6.83
C HIS A 64 1.30 -7.37 6.84
N ASP A 65 1.02 -8.59 7.30
CA ASP A 65 2.07 -9.59 7.52
C ASP A 65 2.68 -10.05 6.19
N THR A 66 1.86 -10.23 5.16
CA THR A 66 2.32 -10.62 3.82
C THR A 66 3.24 -9.56 3.21
N THR A 67 2.87 -8.29 3.30
CA THR A 67 3.68 -7.17 2.79
C THR A 67 4.96 -7.00 3.60
N ALA A 68 4.88 -7.07 4.94
CA ALA A 68 6.03 -6.97 5.83
C ALA A 68 7.07 -8.07 5.53
N MET A 69 6.60 -9.31 5.34
CA MET A 69 7.47 -10.42 4.94
C MET A 69 8.10 -10.21 3.56
N GLY A 70 7.32 -9.75 2.57
CA GLY A 70 7.83 -9.44 1.23
C GLY A 70 8.93 -8.39 1.25
N ILE A 71 8.75 -7.30 2.00
CA ILE A 71 9.75 -6.24 2.18
C ILE A 71 10.98 -6.79 2.90
N THR A 72 10.79 -7.56 3.96
CA THR A 72 11.89 -8.16 4.74
C THR A 72 12.78 -9.02 3.86
N PHE A 73 12.21 -9.89 3.03
CA PHE A 73 12.96 -10.72 2.10
C PHE A 73 13.65 -9.90 1.01
N ALA A 74 13.00 -8.85 0.50
CA ALA A 74 13.64 -7.96 -0.47
C ALA A 74 14.87 -7.26 0.14
N LEU A 75 14.75 -6.72 1.35
CA LEU A 75 15.87 -6.09 2.08
C LEU A 75 16.99 -7.09 2.38
N TYR A 76 16.65 -8.30 2.78
CA TYR A 76 17.60 -9.39 2.99
C TYR A 76 18.41 -9.68 1.71
N CYS A 77 17.73 -9.85 0.57
CA CYS A 77 18.39 -10.05 -0.71
C CYS A 77 19.26 -8.85 -1.11
N ILE A 78 18.80 -7.62 -0.91
CA ILE A 78 19.61 -6.41 -1.19
C ILE A 78 20.90 -6.41 -0.37
N GLY A 79 20.82 -6.76 0.93
CA GLY A 79 21.98 -6.82 1.82
C GLY A 79 22.98 -7.93 1.46
N LEU A 80 22.52 -9.04 0.87
CA LEU A 80 23.40 -10.13 0.42
C LEU A 80 24.13 -9.85 -0.89
N TYR A 81 23.61 -8.94 -1.72
CA TYR A 81 24.12 -8.70 -3.07
C TYR A 81 24.53 -7.22 -3.25
N PRO A 82 25.77 -6.84 -2.88
CA PRO A 82 26.27 -5.47 -2.99
C PRO A 82 26.13 -4.87 -4.40
N GLN A 83 26.23 -5.69 -5.45
CA GLN A 83 26.03 -5.28 -6.84
C GLN A 83 24.59 -4.84 -7.13
N VAL A 84 23.60 -5.47 -6.49
CA VAL A 84 22.19 -5.09 -6.59
C VAL A 84 21.97 -3.78 -5.85
N GLN A 85 22.50 -3.67 -4.63
CA GLN A 85 22.42 -2.44 -3.84
C GLN A 85 23.02 -1.25 -4.58
N LYS A 86 24.21 -1.40 -5.18
CA LYS A 86 24.85 -0.35 -5.96
C LYS A 86 23.98 0.09 -7.14
N LYS A 87 23.40 -0.86 -7.86
CA LYS A 87 22.54 -0.56 -9.01
C LYS A 87 21.23 0.13 -8.62
N ILE A 88 20.66 -0.21 -7.45
CA ILE A 88 19.52 0.53 -6.88
C ILE A 88 19.95 1.97 -6.56
N GLN A 89 21.11 2.15 -5.94
CA GLN A 89 21.61 3.49 -5.61
C GLN A 89 21.85 4.33 -6.86
N GLU A 90 22.47 3.76 -7.90
CA GLU A 90 22.64 4.42 -9.21
C GLU A 90 21.30 4.83 -9.85
N GLU A 91 20.27 3.98 -9.73
CA GLU A 91 18.91 4.32 -10.19
C GLU A 91 18.30 5.48 -9.40
N LEU A 92 18.41 5.46 -8.07
CA LEU A 92 17.87 6.53 -7.21
C LEU A 92 18.61 7.85 -7.44
N ASP A 93 19.94 7.83 -7.52
CA ASP A 93 20.74 9.03 -7.79
C ASP A 93 20.36 9.67 -9.13
N ALA A 94 20.05 8.86 -10.15
CA ALA A 94 19.59 9.34 -11.45
C ALA A 94 18.14 9.89 -11.45
N ILE A 95 17.27 9.44 -10.55
CA ILE A 95 15.89 9.94 -10.43
C ILE A 95 15.84 11.22 -9.59
N PHE A 96 16.67 11.30 -8.56
CA PHE A 96 16.68 12.43 -7.62
C PHE A 96 17.69 13.53 -8.01
N ASP A 97 18.51 13.33 -9.05
CA ASP A 97 19.56 14.26 -9.50
C ASP A 97 20.47 14.73 -8.34
N GLY A 98 20.70 13.85 -7.36
CA GLY A 98 21.46 14.16 -6.14
C GLY A 98 20.74 15.00 -5.08
N ASP A 99 19.49 15.42 -5.30
CA ASP A 99 18.67 16.10 -4.29
C ASP A 99 17.85 15.10 -3.46
N ALA A 100 18.47 14.59 -2.39
CA ALA A 100 17.82 13.69 -1.44
C ALA A 100 16.80 14.37 -0.51
N ARG A 101 16.61 15.70 -0.59
CA ARG A 101 15.72 16.46 0.31
C ARG A 101 14.39 16.81 -0.32
N ARG A 102 14.26 16.71 -1.65
CA ARG A 102 12.97 16.96 -2.31
C ARG A 102 11.96 15.86 -1.95
N PRO A 103 10.66 16.21 -1.81
CA PRO A 103 9.60 15.21 -1.66
C PRO A 103 9.56 14.24 -2.85
N VAL A 104 9.27 12.97 -2.56
CA VAL A 104 9.08 11.94 -3.57
C VAL A 104 7.73 12.14 -4.26
N THR A 105 7.74 12.23 -5.60
CA THR A 105 6.54 12.35 -6.42
C THR A 105 6.10 10.99 -6.96
N ILE A 106 4.86 10.89 -7.45
CA ILE A 106 4.35 9.66 -8.07
C ILE A 106 5.16 9.30 -9.32
N ASP A 107 5.62 10.29 -10.08
CA ASP A 107 6.43 10.04 -11.28
C ASP A 107 7.81 9.49 -10.95
N ASP A 108 8.40 9.88 -9.82
CA ASP A 108 9.65 9.28 -9.34
C ASP A 108 9.47 7.79 -9.07
N VAL A 109 8.40 7.42 -8.36
CA VAL A 109 8.08 6.02 -8.05
C VAL A 109 7.88 5.22 -9.33
N ARG A 110 7.24 5.79 -10.35
CA ARG A 110 7.10 5.14 -11.67
C ARG A 110 8.43 4.92 -12.39
N ASN A 111 9.44 5.72 -12.08
CA ASN A 111 10.78 5.60 -12.67
C ASN A 111 11.70 4.62 -11.92
N MET A 112 11.35 4.19 -10.70
CA MET A 112 12.09 3.21 -9.88
C MET A 112 11.93 1.75 -10.37
N LYS A 113 12.19 1.51 -11.66
CA LYS A 113 11.90 0.25 -12.35
C LYS A 113 12.76 -0.92 -11.85
N TYR A 114 14.02 -0.68 -11.56
CA TYR A 114 14.94 -1.69 -11.06
C TYR A 114 14.61 -2.04 -9.61
N LEU A 115 14.37 -1.04 -8.76
CA LEU A 115 13.89 -1.26 -7.41
C LEU A 115 12.57 -2.05 -7.38
N GLU A 116 11.60 -1.73 -8.24
CA GLU A 116 10.36 -2.50 -8.38
C GLU A 116 10.63 -3.97 -8.73
N CYS A 117 11.57 -4.23 -9.65
CA CYS A 117 11.98 -5.59 -10.01
C CYS A 117 12.57 -6.34 -8.79
N VAL A 118 13.44 -5.70 -8.03
CA VAL A 118 14.05 -6.29 -6.84
C VAL A 118 13.00 -6.61 -5.76
N LEU A 119 12.05 -5.70 -5.54
CA LEU A 119 10.94 -5.93 -4.61
C LEU A 119 10.06 -7.11 -5.05
N LYS A 120 9.73 -7.22 -6.35
CA LYS A 120 8.98 -8.36 -6.90
C LYS A 120 9.71 -9.69 -6.71
N VAL A 121 11.02 -9.70 -6.94
CA VAL A 121 11.85 -10.91 -6.72
C VAL A 121 11.87 -11.29 -5.24
N GLY A 122 12.01 -10.32 -4.33
CA GLY A 122 11.93 -10.55 -2.88
C GLY A 122 10.61 -11.19 -2.46
N ALA A 123 9.48 -10.63 -2.91
CA ALA A 123 8.15 -11.17 -2.64
C ALA A 123 7.95 -12.57 -3.27
N THR A 124 8.48 -12.80 -4.47
CA THR A 124 8.40 -14.11 -5.13
C THR A 124 9.24 -15.17 -4.39
N SER A 125 10.42 -14.78 -3.91
CA SER A 125 11.29 -15.66 -3.12
C SER A 125 10.64 -16.06 -1.80
N PHE A 126 9.92 -15.15 -1.15
CA PHE A 126 9.10 -15.46 0.02
C PHE A 126 8.03 -16.52 -0.31
N ILE A 127 7.26 -16.33 -1.38
CA ILE A 127 6.23 -17.30 -1.79
C ILE A 127 6.83 -18.68 -2.11
N ILE A 128 7.99 -18.72 -2.78
CA ILE A 128 8.70 -19.99 -3.06
C ILE A 128 9.20 -20.64 -1.78
N HIS A 129 9.67 -19.85 -0.81
CA HIS A 129 10.13 -20.35 0.48
C HIS A 129 8.96 -20.92 1.29
N LEU A 130 7.81 -20.23 1.32
CA LEU A 130 6.56 -20.76 1.88
C LEU A 130 6.19 -22.08 1.20
N ARG A 131 6.14 -22.11 -0.14
CA ARG A 131 5.81 -23.32 -0.92
C ARG A 131 6.78 -24.50 -0.75
N ARG A 132 8.00 -24.24 -0.29
CA ARG A 132 8.97 -25.29 0.07
C ARG A 132 8.87 -25.74 1.52
N ASN A 133 8.27 -24.93 2.41
CA ASN A 133 8.11 -25.19 3.84
C ASN A 133 6.64 -25.39 4.27
N ASP A 134 5.72 -25.60 3.33
CA ASP A 134 4.28 -25.75 3.60
C ASP A 134 3.99 -27.02 4.42
N PHE A 135 3.68 -26.88 5.71
CA PHE A 135 2.39 -27.33 6.29
C PHE A 135 2.16 -26.96 7.77
N THR A 136 3.12 -26.40 8.51
CA THR A 136 2.94 -26.20 9.96
C THR A 136 2.34 -24.85 10.36
N PHE A 137 2.47 -23.81 9.53
CA PHE A 137 2.12 -22.44 9.94
C PHE A 137 0.62 -22.09 9.80
N LEU A 138 -0.14 -22.84 9.01
CA LEU A 138 -1.58 -22.62 8.79
C LEU A 138 -2.50 -23.32 9.82
N LEU A 139 -1.94 -24.05 10.79
CA LEU A 139 -2.69 -24.82 11.80
C LEU A 139 -2.54 -24.29 13.23
N THR A 140 -1.89 -23.15 13.46
CA THR A 140 -1.68 -22.59 14.82
C THR A 140 -2.11 -21.13 15.02
N CYS A 141 -2.90 -20.56 14.11
CA CYS A 141 -3.66 -19.34 14.36
C CYS A 141 -5.16 -19.62 14.30
#